data_AF-A0AA41JUB2-F1
#
_entry.id   AF-A0AA41JUB2-F1
#
_cell.length_a   1.000
_cell.length_b   1.000
_cell.length_c   1.000
_cell.angle_alpha   90.00
_cell.angle_beta   90.00
_cell.angle_gamma   90.00
#
_symmetry.space_group_name_H-M   'P 1'
#
loop_
_entity.id
_entity.type
_entity.pdbx_description
1 polymer ?
#
loop_
_entity_poly.entity_id
_entity_poly.type
_entity_poly.pdbx_seq_one_letter_code
_entity_poly.pdbx_strand_id
1 'polypeptide(L)' 'NLKVTLERVMPFWEDEIAPKLLDGKNVIIAAHGNSLRALSKYIERISDDDIMDLEMATGEPVVYDFDDKLNMTNKTKMGK' A
#
# COMPACT_ATOMS: atom_id res chain seq x y z
N ASN A 1 -14.03 -6.25 -8.53
CA ASN A 1 -12.96 -7.25 -8.33
C ASN A 1 -11.67 -6.51 -7.95
N LEU A 2 -10.82 -7.11 -7.13
CA LEU A 2 -9.55 -6.55 -6.67
C LEU A 2 -8.60 -6.22 -7.84
N LYS A 3 -8.57 -7.05 -8.89
CA LYS A 3 -7.79 -6.80 -10.10
C LYS A 3 -8.07 -5.42 -10.73
N VAL A 4 -9.34 -5.13 -11.01
CA VAL A 4 -9.76 -3.81 -11.55
C VAL A 4 -9.51 -2.68 -10.53
N THR A 5 -9.49 -3.00 -9.23
CA THR A 5 -9.16 -2.00 -8.21
C THR A 5 -7.68 -1.66 -8.20
N LEU A 6 -6.79 -2.63 -8.45
CA LEU A 6 -5.37 -2.37 -8.63
C LEU A 6 -5.12 -1.44 -9.82
N GLU A 7 -5.74 -1.74 -10.97
CA GLU A 7 -5.60 -0.94 -12.21
C GLU A 7 -5.93 0.55 -12.01
N ARG A 8 -6.91 0.88 -11.16
CA ARG A 8 -7.26 2.29 -10.85
C ARG A 8 -6.44 2.92 -9.72
N VAL A 9 -5.80 2.12 -8.87
CA VAL A 9 -4.96 2.61 -7.76
C VAL A 9 -3.56 2.94 -8.26
N MET A 10 -3.04 2.18 -9.23
CA MET A 10 -1.68 2.37 -9.75
C MET A 10 -1.39 3.76 -10.29
N PRO A 11 -2.27 4.41 -11.10
CA PRO A 11 -2.02 5.78 -11.55
C PRO A 11 -1.85 6.75 -10.38
N PHE A 12 -2.64 6.62 -9.32
CA PHE A 12 -2.50 7.49 -8.15
C PHE A 12 -1.23 7.20 -7.34
N TRP A 13 -0.76 5.95 -7.31
CA TRP A 13 0.55 5.63 -6.76
C TRP A 13 1.66 6.32 -7.55
N GLU A 14 1.67 6.17 -8.87
CA GLU A 14 2.72 6.67 -9.77
C GLU A 14 2.75 8.19 -9.84
N ASP A 15 1.58 8.85 -9.91
CA ASP A 15 1.49 10.29 -10.13
C ASP A 15 1.57 11.11 -8.84
N GLU A 16 1.13 10.55 -7.69
CA GLU A 16 0.94 11.33 -6.46
C GLU A 16 1.72 10.80 -5.26
N ILE A 17 1.73 9.48 -5.00
CA ILE A 17 2.33 8.92 -3.78
C ILE A 17 3.84 8.74 -3.95
N ALA A 18 4.26 8.01 -4.98
CA ALA A 18 5.66 7.69 -5.24
C ALA A 18 6.54 8.94 -5.39
N PRO A 19 6.16 10.00 -6.12
CA PRO A 19 6.97 11.21 -6.22
C PRO A 19 7.16 11.92 -4.86
N LYS A 20 6.14 11.91 -4.00
CA LYS A 20 6.24 12.51 -2.65
C LYS A 20 7.16 11.72 -1.74
N LEU A 21 7.11 10.39 -1.81
CA LEU A 21 8.04 9.53 -1.08
C LEU A 21 9.49 9.75 -1.53
N LEU A 22 9.72 9.85 -2.85
CA LEU A 22 11.05 10.14 -3.41
C LEU A 22 11.56 11.55 -3.08
N ASP A 23 10.66 12.51 -2.82
CA ASP A 23 10.97 13.85 -2.30
C ASP A 23 11.21 13.86 -0.77
N GLY A 24 11.30 12.68 -0.13
CA GLY A 24 11.56 12.52 1.29
C GLY A 24 10.38 12.89 2.20
N LYS A 25 9.16 12.98 1.67
CA LYS A 25 7.95 13.32 2.44
C LYS A 25 7.30 12.07 3.03
N ASN A 26 6.74 12.24 4.24
CA ASN A 26 5.84 11.25 4.83
C ASN A 26 4.43 11.40 4.23
N VAL A 27 3.82 10.29 3.83
CA VAL A 27 2.48 10.25 3.22
C VAL A 27 1.52 9.44 4.09
N ILE A 28 0.34 9.99 4.39
CA ILE A 28 -0.76 9.29 5.05
C ILE A 28 -1.85 9.00 4.02
N ILE A 29 -2.32 7.76 3.96
CA ILE A 29 -3.39 7.32 3.06
C ILE A 29 -4.55 6.80 3.91
N ALA A 30 -5.67 7.54 3.91
CA ALA A 30 -6.92 7.11 4.50
C ALA A 30 -7.89 6.71 3.38
N ALA A 31 -8.22 5.42 3.29
CA ALA A 31 -9.04 4.89 2.20
C ALA A 31 -9.87 3.67 2.65
N HIS A 32 -10.42 2.93 1.69
CA HIS A 32 -11.27 1.75 1.93
C HIS A 32 -10.50 0.44 1.72
N GLY A 33 -10.99 -0.65 2.32
CA GLY A 33 -10.31 -1.95 2.37
C GLY A 33 -9.84 -2.50 1.03
N ASN A 34 -10.64 -2.45 -0.04
CA ASN A 34 -10.20 -2.97 -1.34
C ASN A 34 -9.12 -2.12 -2.01
N SER A 35 -9.18 -0.79 -1.85
CA SER A 35 -8.15 0.10 -2.37
C SER A 35 -6.84 -0.08 -1.62
N LEU A 36 -6.91 -0.16 -0.29
CA LEU A 36 -5.76 -0.41 0.56
C LEU A 36 -5.18 -1.81 0.32
N ARG A 37 -6.01 -2.85 0.18
CA ARG A 37 -5.55 -4.21 -0.16
C ARG A 37 -4.84 -4.24 -1.52
N ALA A 38 -5.37 -3.56 -2.53
CA ALA A 38 -4.73 -3.48 -3.83
C ALA A 38 -3.37 -2.77 -3.73
N LEU A 39 -3.30 -1.68 -2.96
CA LEU A 39 -2.05 -0.96 -2.74
C LEU A 39 -1.02 -1.79 -1.96
N SER A 40 -1.43 -2.45 -0.87
CA SER A 40 -0.60 -3.37 -0.10
C SER A 40 -0.11 -4.54 -0.96
N LYS A 41 -0.96 -5.09 -1.85
CA LYS A 41 -0.56 -6.12 -2.81
C LYS A 41 0.65 -5.67 -3.63
N TYR A 42 0.58 -4.44 -4.16
CA TYR A 42 1.65 -3.87 -4.98
C TYR A 42 2.92 -3.61 -4.16
N ILE A 43 2.79 -2.96 -3.00
CA ILE A 43 3.92 -2.62 -2.10
C ILE A 43 4.65 -3.87 -1.60
N GLU A 44 3.89 -4.87 -1.16
CA GLU A 44 4.40 -6.11 -0.55
C GLU A 44 4.68 -7.21 -1.58
N ARG A 45 4.41 -6.96 -2.87
CA ARG A 45 4.57 -7.93 -3.97
C ARG A 45 3.83 -9.25 -3.73
N ILE A 46 2.62 -9.16 -3.16
CA ILE A 46 1.78 -10.33 -2.85
C ILE A 46 1.21 -10.91 -4.15
N SER A 47 1.19 -12.24 -4.27
CA SER A 47 0.65 -12.94 -5.43
C SER A 47 -0.87 -12.77 -5.55
N ASP A 48 -1.45 -13.12 -6.71
CA ASP A 48 -2.92 -13.14 -6.88
C ASP A 48 -3.59 -14.22 -6.00
N ASP A 49 -2.87 -15.28 -5.65
CA ASP A 49 -3.39 -16.38 -4.86
C ASP A 49 -3.40 -16.01 -3.36
N ASP A 50 -2.33 -15.36 -2.88
CA ASP A 50 -2.15 -15.02 -1.46
C ASP A 50 -2.92 -13.76 -1.04
N ILE A 51 -3.31 -12.89 -1.98
CA ILE A 51 -3.93 -11.61 -1.64
C ILE A 51 -5.33 -11.77 -1.03
N MET A 52 -5.98 -12.90 -1.28
CA MET A 52 -7.28 -13.22 -0.70
C MET A 52 -7.21 -13.39 0.82
N ASP A 53 -6.04 -13.81 1.33
CA ASP A 53 -5.80 -14.02 2.76
C ASP A 53 -5.31 -12.75 3.48
N LEU A 54 -5.12 -11.63 2.74
CA LEU A 54 -4.70 -10.37 3.36
C LEU A 54 -5.86 -9.73 4.15
N GLU A 55 -5.79 -9.89 5.46
CA GLU A 55 -6.65 -9.20 6.42
C GLU A 55 -6.16 -7.77 6.70
N MET A 56 -7.09 -6.82 6.60
CA MET A 56 -6.88 -5.44 6.99
C MET A 56 -7.90 -5.06 8.06
N ALA A 57 -7.44 -4.85 9.28
CA ALA A 57 -8.30 -4.42 10.37
C ALA A 57 -8.71 -2.95 10.18
N THR A 58 -9.98 -2.65 10.44
CA THR A 58 -10.49 -1.28 10.39
C THR A 58 -9.89 -0.46 11.52
N GLY A 59 -9.27 0.68 11.17
CA GLY A 59 -8.73 1.62 12.15
C GLY A 59 -7.39 1.21 12.76
N GLU A 60 -6.71 0.20 12.22
CA GLU A 60 -5.32 -0.15 12.54
C GLU A 60 -4.38 0.55 11.55
N PRO A 61 -3.57 1.54 11.98
CA PRO A 61 -2.51 2.08 11.13
C PRO A 61 -1.48 1.03 10.74
N VAL A 62 -1.09 1.03 9.47
CA VAL A 62 0.02 0.25 8.94
C VAL A 62 1.05 1.20 8.37
N VAL A 63 2.29 1.09 8.84
CA VAL A 63 3.43 1.91 8.43
C VAL A 63 4.33 1.07 7.53
N TYR A 64 4.72 1.65 6.41
CA TYR A 64 5.68 1.09 5.46
C TYR A 64 6.87 2.02 5.35
N ASP A 65 8.08 1.48 5.55
CA ASP A 65 9.32 2.17 5.26
C ASP A 65 9.84 1.72 3.89
N PHE A 66 10.49 2.63 3.16
CA PHE A 66 10.98 2.40 1.80
C PHE A 66 12.45 2.80 1.67
N ASP A 67 13.15 2.16 0.75
CA ASP A 67 14.45 2.63 0.26
C ASP A 67 14.31 3.69 -0.85
N ASP A 68 15.44 4.24 -1.31
CA ASP A 68 15.50 5.26 -2.37
C ASP A 68 14.95 4.79 -3.74
N LYS A 69 14.64 3.50 -3.88
CA LYS A 69 14.08 2.88 -5.07
C LYS A 69 12.63 2.44 -4.86
N LEU A 70 12.00 2.88 -3.77
CA LEU A 70 10.64 2.51 -3.36
C LEU A 70 10.45 1.00 -3.17
N ASN A 71 11.52 0.27 -2.85
CA ASN A 71 11.37 -1.08 -2.30
C ASN A 71 11.02 -0.94 -0.83
N MET A 72 9.97 -1.64 -0.42
CA MET A 72 9.59 -1.69 0.98
C MET A 72 10.67 -2.42 1.79
N THR A 73 11.13 -1.80 2.87
CA THR A 73 12.18 -2.30 3.76
C THR A 73 11.64 -2.80 5.09
N ASN A 74 10.51 -2.23 5.54
CA ASN A 74 9.90 -2.58 6.81
C ASN A 74 8.37 -2.39 6.78
N LYS A 75 7.67 -3.17 7.62
CA LYS A 75 6.23 -3.08 7.87
C LYS A 75 5.99 -3.05 9.37
N THR A 76 5.22 -2.09 9.85
CA THR A 76 4.80 -2.06 11.26
C THR A 76 3.31 -1.80 11.34
N LYS A 77 2.57 -2.67 12.05
CA LYS A 77 1.18 -2.41 12.43
C LYS A 77 1.17 -1.67 13.77
N MET A 78 0.47 -0.56 13.85
CA MET A 78 0.34 0.22 15.07
C MET A 78 -1.04 -0.06 15.66
N GLY A 79 -1.15 -1.04 16.56
CA GLY A 79 -2.45 -1.44 17.09
C GLY A 79 -2.35 -2.65 18.00
N LYS A 80 -2.39 -2.37 19.31
CA LYS A 80 -2.07 -3.25 20.45
C LYS A 80 -0.63 -3.73 20.54
#